data_AF-A0A094AEQ0-F1
#
_entry.id   AF-A0A094AEQ0-F1
#
_cell.length_a   1.000
_cell.length_b   1.000
_cell.length_c   1.000
_cell.angle_alpha   90.00
_cell.angle_beta   90.00
_cell.angle_gamma   90.00
#
_symmetry.space_group_name_H-M   'P 1'
#
loop_
_entity.id
_entity.type
_entity.pdbx_description
1 polymer ?
#
loop_
_entity_poly.entity_id
_entity_poly.type
_entity_poly.pdbx_seq_one_letter_code
_entity_poly.pdbx_strand_id
1 'polypeptide(L)'
;MDQQIPKIKGTVLGKGHPDTLMSMNNLAIALEKHGKFAEAEAMHRQALQLRETVLGKDHPDTLASMNSVAELLCLQGKYAEAEAMHRQALQLRETVLGQVRRSWGVAPANAAA
;
A
#
# COMPACT_ATOMS: atom_id res chain seq x y z
N MET A 1 28.76 38.75 12.14
CA MET A 1 28.66 37.76 11.04
C MET A 1 28.20 36.46 11.68
N ASP A 2 26.90 36.33 11.92
CA ASP A 2 26.31 35.15 12.54
C ASP A 2 26.16 34.07 11.47
N GLN A 3 27.01 33.06 11.53
CA GLN A 3 26.86 31.85 10.73
C GLN A 3 25.56 31.15 11.13
N GLN A 4 24.50 31.38 10.36
CA GLN A 4 23.33 30.52 10.38
C GLN A 4 23.75 29.16 9.85
N ILE A 5 24.18 28.29 10.77
CA ILE A 5 24.25 26.84 10.56
C ILE A 5 22.89 26.45 9.96
N PRO A 6 22.83 25.87 8.74
CA PRO A 6 21.57 25.35 8.24
C PRO A 6 21.11 24.34 9.27
N LYS A 7 20.00 24.65 9.96
CA LYS A 7 19.22 23.65 10.68
C LYS A 7 18.96 22.59 9.64
N ILE A 8 19.75 21.53 9.69
CA ILE A 8 19.46 20.24 9.09
C ILE A 8 18.09 19.96 9.66
N LYS A 9 17.06 20.30 8.89
CA LYS A 9 15.68 19.93 9.18
C LYS A 9 15.83 18.45 9.41
N GLY A 10 15.61 18.01 10.64
CA GLY A 10 15.41 16.61 10.91
C GLY A 10 14.32 16.20 9.95
N THR A 11 14.71 15.67 8.79
CA THR A 11 13.86 14.86 7.94
C THR A 11 13.54 13.72 8.85
N VAL A 12 12.43 13.93 9.55
CA VAL A 12 11.74 12.99 10.40
C VAL A 12 11.95 11.63 9.76
N LEU A 13 12.77 10.78 10.38
CA LEU A 13 12.79 9.33 10.13
C LEU A 13 11.42 8.82 10.60
N GLY A 14 10.39 9.27 9.91
CA GLY A 14 9.01 8.98 10.20
C GLY A 14 8.76 7.56 9.80
N LYS A 15 7.79 6.93 10.45
CA LYS A 15 7.31 5.58 10.15
C LYS A 15 6.98 5.37 8.65
N GLY A 16 6.83 6.46 7.88
CA GLY A 16 6.61 6.46 6.43
C GLY A 16 7.87 6.47 5.55
N HIS A 17 9.10 6.39 6.09
CA HIS A 17 10.30 6.32 5.26
C HIS A 17 10.33 5.00 4.46
N PRO A 18 10.68 5.01 3.16
CA PRO A 18 10.72 3.81 2.32
C PRO A 18 11.50 2.66 2.96
N ASP A 19 12.66 2.96 3.58
CA ASP A 19 13.50 1.97 4.26
C ASP A 19 12.83 1.35 5.49
N THR A 20 12.02 2.12 6.22
CA THR A 20 11.23 1.61 7.36
C THR A 20 10.14 0.68 6.87
N LEU A 21 9.42 1.06 5.80
CA LEU A 21 8.38 0.21 5.20
C LEU A 21 8.95 -1.07 4.60
N MET A 22 10.15 -1.00 3.99
CA MET A 22 10.87 -2.16 3.49
C MET A 22 11.27 -3.10 4.63
N SER A 23 11.76 -2.54 5.74
CA SER A 23 12.12 -3.31 6.93
C SER A 23 10.90 -3.99 7.56
N MET A 24 9.75 -3.30 7.64
CA MET A 24 8.48 -3.88 8.10
C MET A 24 8.03 -5.04 7.20
N ASN A 25 8.15 -4.88 5.88
CA ASN A 25 7.80 -5.93 4.93
C ASN A 25 8.69 -7.18 5.10
N ASN A 26 9.99 -6.99 5.25
CA ASN A 26 10.93 -8.09 5.46
C ASN A 26 10.67 -8.84 6.77
N LEU A 27 10.34 -8.11 7.84
CA LEU A 27 10.00 -8.71 9.12
C LEU A 27 8.67 -9.49 9.04
N ALA A 28 7.68 -8.98 8.32
CA ALA A 28 6.42 -9.68 8.12
C ALA A 28 6.59 -10.99 7.33
N ILE A 29 7.41 -11.00 6.27
CA ILE A 29 7.77 -12.22 5.52
C ILE A 29 8.50 -13.22 6.42
N ALA A 30 9.38 -12.75 7.31
CA ALA A 30 10.05 -13.64 8.27
C ALA A 30 9.04 -14.27 9.25
N LEU A 31 8.05 -13.50 9.71
CA LEU A 31 6.98 -13.98 10.58
C LEU A 31 6.07 -15.00 9.89
N GLU A 32 5.74 -14.80 8.62
CA GLU A 32 5.02 -15.78 7.78
C GLU A 32 5.76 -17.12 7.73
N LYS A 33 7.06 -17.09 7.47
CA LYS A 33 7.89 -18.30 7.43
C LYS A 33 7.95 -19.03 8.77
N HIS A 34 7.74 -18.31 9.87
CA HIS A 34 7.65 -18.87 11.22
C HIS A 34 6.21 -19.28 11.62
N GLY A 35 5.23 -19.19 10.71
CA GLY A 35 3.83 -19.53 10.96
C GLY A 35 3.06 -18.50 11.80
N LYS A 36 3.65 -17.32 12.05
CA LYS A 36 3.06 -16.24 12.85
C LYS A 36 2.21 -15.31 12.00
N PHE A 37 1.18 -15.85 11.35
CA PHE A 37 0.36 -15.13 10.38
C PHE A 37 -0.37 -13.90 10.98
N ALA A 38 -0.83 -13.97 12.22
CA ALA A 38 -1.50 -12.83 12.86
C ALA A 38 -0.56 -11.64 13.13
N GLU A 39 0.69 -11.91 13.52
CA GLU A 39 1.72 -10.87 13.73
C GLU A 39 2.13 -10.26 12.38
N ALA A 40 2.31 -11.09 11.36
CA ALA A 40 2.60 -10.64 10.00
C ALA A 40 1.46 -9.76 9.43
N GLU A 41 0.20 -10.17 9.60
CA GLU A 41 -0.96 -9.40 9.17
C GLU A 41 -1.00 -8.01 9.83
N ALA A 42 -0.80 -7.94 11.14
CA ALA A 42 -0.79 -6.66 11.87
C ALA A 42 0.31 -5.72 11.32
N MET A 43 1.48 -6.27 10.99
CA MET A 43 2.60 -5.50 10.46
C MET A 43 2.35 -5.00 9.04
N HIS A 44 1.79 -5.82 8.17
CA HIS A 44 1.38 -5.40 6.83
C HIS A 44 0.25 -4.37 6.86
N ARG A 45 -0.73 -4.50 7.78
CA ARG A 45 -1.79 -3.48 7.96
C ARG A 45 -1.23 -2.14 8.41
N GLN A 46 -0.24 -2.13 9.32
CA GLN A 46 0.44 -0.90 9.71
C GLN A 46 1.20 -0.27 8.53
N ALA A 47 1.93 -1.09 7.75
CA ALA A 47 2.63 -0.61 6.56
C ALA A 47 1.67 -0.04 5.51
N LEU A 48 0.51 -0.68 5.34
CA LEU A 48 -0.55 -0.21 4.44
C LEU A 48 -1.08 1.17 4.86
N GLN A 49 -1.45 1.36 6.13
CA GLN A 49 -1.94 2.66 6.62
C GLN A 49 -0.91 3.79 6.43
N LEU A 50 0.37 3.48 6.66
CA LEU A 50 1.46 4.44 6.46
C LEU A 50 1.61 4.79 4.97
N ARG A 51 1.57 3.79 4.08
CA ARG A 51 1.63 4.00 2.62
C ARG A 51 0.42 4.76 2.11
N GLU A 52 -0.79 4.47 2.60
CA GLU A 52 -2.00 5.24 2.28
C GLU A 52 -1.86 6.72 2.69
N THR A 53 -1.25 6.98 3.84
CA THR A 53 -1.06 8.35 4.35
C THR A 53 0.03 9.12 3.58
N VAL A 54 1.11 8.45 3.20
CA VAL A 54 2.29 9.09 2.58
C VAL A 54 2.17 9.17 1.05
N LEU A 55 1.72 8.09 0.41
CA LEU A 55 1.71 7.92 -1.04
C LEU A 55 0.31 8.02 -1.64
N GLY A 56 -0.73 7.87 -0.81
CA GLY A 56 -2.12 7.76 -1.24
C GLY A 56 -2.55 6.31 -1.49
N LYS A 57 -3.88 6.12 -1.56
CA LYS A 57 -4.54 4.82 -1.71
C LYS A 57 -4.27 4.16 -3.07
N ASP A 58 -4.03 4.99 -4.07
CA ASP A 58 -3.89 4.62 -5.47
C ASP A 58 -2.46 4.28 -5.88
N HIS A 59 -1.50 4.50 -4.98
CA HIS A 59 -0.09 4.29 -5.27
C HIS A 59 0.22 2.79 -5.44
N PRO A 60 1.05 2.39 -6.42
CA PRO A 60 1.42 0.99 -6.64
C PRO A 60 1.90 0.26 -5.37
N ASP A 61 2.72 0.93 -4.54
CA ASP A 61 3.22 0.34 -3.29
C ASP A 61 2.12 0.12 -2.24
N THR A 62 1.11 1.01 -2.21
CA THR A 62 -0.06 0.85 -1.35
C THR A 62 -0.86 -0.36 -1.79
N LEU A 63 -1.13 -0.49 -3.10
CA LEU A 63 -1.83 -1.65 -3.67
C LEU A 63 -1.05 -2.97 -3.47
N ALA A 64 0.29 -2.95 -3.57
CA ALA A 64 1.13 -4.09 -3.27
C ALA A 64 0.97 -4.54 -1.80
N SER A 65 0.86 -3.59 -0.88
CA SER A 65 0.64 -3.86 0.54
C SER A 65 -0.73 -4.47 0.81
N MET A 66 -1.77 -4.00 0.12
CA MET A 66 -3.11 -4.59 0.20
C MET A 66 -3.09 -6.05 -0.25
N ASN A 67 -2.36 -6.36 -1.32
CA ASN A 67 -2.22 -7.75 -1.78
C ASN A 67 -1.50 -8.63 -0.76
N SER A 68 -0.43 -8.14 -0.11
CA SER A 68 0.25 -8.91 0.95
C SER A 68 -0.67 -9.24 2.13
N VAL A 69 -1.49 -8.27 2.57
CA VAL A 69 -2.48 -8.53 3.64
C VAL A 69 -3.53 -9.55 3.19
N ALA A 70 -4.01 -9.46 1.94
CA ALA A 70 -4.98 -10.40 1.40
C ALA A 70 -4.43 -11.83 1.29
N GLU A 71 -3.16 -11.99 0.89
CA GLU A 71 -2.48 -13.29 0.85
C GLU A 71 -2.38 -13.92 2.26
N LEU A 72 -2.02 -13.12 3.26
CA LEU A 72 -2.03 -13.53 4.66
C LEU A 72 -3.41 -13.95 5.16
N LEU A 73 -4.46 -13.25 4.76
CA LEU A 73 -5.83 -13.61 5.10
C LEU A 73 -6.23 -14.95 4.46
N CYS A 74 -5.81 -15.22 3.22
CA CYS A 74 -5.98 -16.53 2.57
C CYS A 74 -5.24 -17.64 3.35
N LEU A 75 -4.01 -17.41 3.79
CA LEU A 75 -3.25 -18.37 4.61
C LEU A 75 -3.91 -18.66 5.96
N GLN A 76 -4.66 -17.69 6.51
CA GLN A 76 -5.46 -17.84 7.72
C GLN A 76 -6.85 -18.47 7.47
N GLY A 77 -7.22 -18.76 6.21
CA GLY A 77 -8.54 -19.26 5.85
C GLY A 77 -9.65 -18.20 5.83
N LYS A 78 -9.30 -16.92 5.95
CA LYS A 78 -10.23 -15.76 5.92
C LYS A 78 -10.49 -15.29 4.50
N TYR A 79 -10.99 -16.18 3.65
CA TYR A 79 -11.15 -15.92 2.21
C TYR A 79 -12.08 -14.74 1.89
N ALA A 80 -13.16 -14.54 2.68
CA ALA A 80 -14.08 -13.44 2.47
C ALA A 80 -13.43 -12.06 2.70
N GLU A 81 -12.57 -11.95 3.72
CA GLU A 81 -11.83 -10.71 3.99
C GLU A 81 -10.76 -10.47 2.92
N ALA A 82 -10.07 -11.54 2.47
CA ALA A 82 -9.10 -11.45 1.39
C ALA A 82 -9.76 -11.00 0.07
N GLU A 83 -10.92 -11.55 -0.27
CA GLU A 83 -11.68 -11.16 -1.46
C GLU A 83 -12.09 -9.68 -1.40
N ALA A 84 -12.62 -9.22 -0.26
CA ALA A 84 -12.99 -7.83 -0.08
C ALA A 84 -11.80 -6.89 -0.31
N MET A 85 -10.62 -7.27 0.19
CA MET A 85 -9.39 -6.49 0.04
C MET A 85 -8.89 -6.46 -1.41
N HIS A 86 -8.90 -7.60 -2.11
CA HIS A 86 -8.57 -7.65 -3.54
C HIS A 86 -9.54 -6.84 -4.39
N ARG A 87 -10.85 -6.90 -4.11
CA ARG A 87 -11.85 -6.08 -4.79
C ARG A 87 -11.59 -4.59 -4.58
N GLN A 88 -11.26 -4.18 -3.36
CA GLN A 88 -10.92 -2.79 -3.06
C GLN A 88 -9.67 -2.35 -3.84
N ALA A 89 -8.61 -3.17 -3.88
CA ALA A 89 -7.40 -2.87 -4.64
C ALA A 89 -7.67 -2.78 -6.16
N LEU A 90 -8.53 -3.66 -6.68
CA LEU A 90 -8.94 -3.63 -8.09
C LEU A 90 -9.72 -2.36 -8.42
N GLN A 91 -10.70 -1.99 -7.59
CA GLN A 91 -11.48 -0.75 -7.79
C GLN A 91 -10.59 0.49 -7.79
N LEU A 92 -9.62 0.58 -6.87
CA LEU A 92 -8.65 1.69 -6.83
C LEU A 92 -7.83 1.74 -8.13
N ARG A 93 -7.33 0.59 -8.59
CA ARG A 93 -6.60 0.50 -9.86
C ARG A 93 -7.44 0.89 -11.06
N GLU A 94 -8.71 0.49 -11.10
CA GLU A 94 -9.66 0.87 -12.15
C GLU A 94 -9.99 2.35 -12.11
N THR A 95 -10.11 2.97 -10.92
CA THR A 95 -10.31 4.42 -10.82
C THR A 95 -9.13 5.20 -11.36
N VAL A 96 -7.90 4.77 -11.07
CA VAL A 96 -6.67 5.39 -11.62
C VAL A 96 -6.62 5.22 -13.14
N LEU A 97 -6.81 4.00 -13.65
CA LEU A 97 -6.79 3.73 -15.09
C LEU A 97 -7.94 4.43 -15.82
N GLY A 98 -9.12 4.52 -15.22
CA GLY A 98 -10.29 5.22 -15.78
C GLY A 98 -10.16 6.74 -15.73
N GLN A 99 -9.43 7.30 -14.75
CA GLN A 99 -9.04 8.70 -14.73
C GLN A 99 -7.97 8.98 -15.79
N VAL A 100 -6.96 8.12 -15.93
CA VAL A 100 -5.97 8.19 -17.02
C VAL A 100 -6.69 8.11 -18.37
N ARG A 101 -7.62 7.17 -18.57
CA ARG A 101 -8.36 7.05 -19.83
C ARG A 101 -9.21 8.29 -20.14
N ARG A 102 -9.83 8.91 -19.13
CA ARG A 102 -10.57 10.17 -19.29
C ARG A 102 -9.65 11.35 -19.58
N SER A 103 -8.49 11.42 -18.93
CA SER A 103 -7.44 12.43 -19.16
C SER A 103 -6.88 12.36 -20.59
N TRP A 104 -6.74 11.16 -21.14
CA TRP A 104 -6.27 10.93 -22.51
C TRP A 104 -7.37 11.00 -23.57
N GLY A 105 -8.59 11.41 -23.23
CA GLY A 105 -9.70 11.54 -24.17
C GLY A 105 -10.19 10.22 -24.79
N VAL A 106 -9.77 9.07 -24.25
CA VAL A 106 -10.21 7.76 -24.75
C VAL A 106 -11.58 7.43 -24.15
N ALA A 107 -12.64 7.83 -24.87
CA ALA A 107 -14.00 7.45 -24.55
C ALA A 107 -14.14 5.91 -24.49
N PRO A 108 -14.97 5.35 -23.58
CA PRO A 108 -15.30 3.93 -23.66
C PRO A 108 -15.87 3.63 -25.05
N ALA A 109 -15.33 2.61 -25.73
CA ALA A 109 -15.87 2.08 -26.98
C ALA A 109 -17.32 1.52 -26.87
N ASN A 110 -17.98 1.71 -25.71
CA ASN A 110 -19.35 1.28 -25.40
C ASN A 110 -20.27 2.48 -25.05
N ALA A 111 -19.96 3.69 -25.47
CA ALA A 111 -21.01 4.71 -25.63
C ALA A 111 -21.67 4.46 -27.00
N ALA A 112 -22.58 3.48 -27.03
CA ALA A 112 -23.29 3.04 -28.22
C ALA A 112 -24.47 3.95 -28.60
N ALA A 113 -24.87 3.82 -29.87
CA ALA A 113 -26.14 4.20 -30.51
C ALA A 113 -26.28 5.63 -31.05
#